data_AF-A0A077KMT9-F1
#
_entry.id   AF-A0A077KMT9-F1
#
_cell.length_a   1.000
_cell.length_b   1.000
_cell.length_c   1.000
_cell.angle_alpha   90.00
_cell.angle_beta   90.00
_cell.angle_gamma   90.00
#
_symmetry.space_group_name_H-M   'P 1'
#
loop_
_entity.id
_entity.type
_entity.pdbx_description
1 polymer ?
#
loop_
_entity_poly.entity_id
_entity_poly.type
_entity_poly.pdbx_seq_one_letter_code
_entity_poly.pdbx_strand_id
1 'polypeptide(L)'
;MATKNVTKKTAAKKAPAKSVSAKKTVKTPAKKNAAKGLKDLFEDGLKNIYWAEKALVRALPKMYKNATDKKLKMAIENHLRETEIHVKRLEECFKSLKKRAQAKKCDAMQGLLDEGKNIMKETQSGPVRDTGIIAAAQKVEHYEIATYGTLAAYAKVLKENVSLKNLLATLSEEKKCDKLLTKIADTALNTKSL
;
A
#
# COMPACT_ATOMS: atom_id res chain seq x y z
N MET A 1 -10.63 -32.54 -79.46
CA MET A 1 -10.00 -33.56 -78.58
C MET A 1 -10.26 -33.16 -77.14
N ALA A 2 -10.96 -34.01 -76.38
CA ALA A 2 -11.30 -33.77 -74.98
C ALA A 2 -10.25 -34.42 -74.08
N THR A 3 -9.60 -33.64 -73.22
CA THR A 3 -8.74 -34.14 -72.15
C THR A 3 -9.41 -33.88 -70.80
N LYS A 4 -9.93 -34.95 -70.19
CA LYS A 4 -10.36 -34.99 -68.79
C LYS A 4 -9.12 -35.06 -67.90
N ASN A 5 -9.01 -34.16 -66.92
CA ASN A 5 -8.01 -34.25 -65.86
C ASN A 5 -8.73 -34.54 -64.53
N VAL A 6 -8.35 -35.64 -63.88
CA VAL A 6 -8.93 -36.15 -62.62
C VAL A 6 -8.10 -35.60 -61.46
N THR A 7 -8.71 -34.80 -60.59
CA THR A 7 -8.09 -34.35 -59.33
C THR A 7 -8.38 -35.33 -58.19
N LYS A 8 -7.29 -35.81 -57.58
CA LYS A 8 -7.26 -36.78 -56.48
C LYS A 8 -7.51 -36.05 -55.14
N LYS A 9 -8.58 -36.40 -54.42
CA LYS A 9 -8.86 -35.93 -53.05
C LYS A 9 -7.92 -36.61 -52.05
N THR A 10 -7.13 -35.85 -51.31
CA THR A 10 -6.45 -36.30 -50.08
C THR A 10 -7.29 -35.92 -48.87
N ALA A 11 -7.70 -36.93 -48.08
CA ALA A 11 -8.41 -36.75 -46.81
C ALA A 11 -7.41 -36.55 -45.67
N ALA A 12 -7.51 -35.43 -44.95
CA ALA A 12 -6.75 -35.17 -43.73
C ALA A 12 -7.43 -35.83 -42.52
N LYS A 13 -6.71 -36.71 -41.81
CA LYS A 13 -7.14 -37.31 -40.54
C LYS A 13 -7.14 -36.25 -39.43
N LYS A 14 -8.29 -36.04 -38.80
CA LYS A 14 -8.47 -35.17 -37.61
C LYS A 14 -8.04 -35.94 -36.35
N ALA A 15 -7.09 -35.40 -35.59
CA ALA A 15 -6.71 -35.93 -34.28
C ALA A 15 -7.83 -35.69 -33.24
N PRO A 16 -8.01 -36.55 -32.23
CA PRO A 16 -9.08 -36.40 -31.25
C PRO A 16 -8.74 -35.27 -30.28
N ALA A 17 -9.68 -34.32 -30.11
CA ALA A 17 -9.58 -33.26 -29.13
C ALA A 17 -9.66 -33.87 -27.72
N LYS A 18 -8.60 -33.71 -26.92
CA LYS A 18 -8.65 -34.00 -25.48
C LYS A 18 -9.61 -33.00 -24.83
N SER A 19 -10.71 -33.49 -24.27
CA SER A 19 -11.64 -32.69 -23.47
C SER A 19 -10.93 -32.22 -22.20
N VAL A 20 -10.59 -30.92 -22.15
CA VAL A 20 -10.11 -30.30 -20.91
C VAL A 20 -11.32 -30.11 -20.01
N SER A 21 -11.49 -30.94 -18.98
CA SER A 21 -12.56 -30.75 -18.01
C SER A 21 -12.33 -29.43 -17.28
N ALA A 22 -13.27 -28.49 -17.37
CA ALA A 22 -13.23 -27.25 -16.63
C ALA A 22 -13.20 -27.57 -15.12
N LYS A 23 -12.07 -27.31 -14.44
CA LYS A 23 -12.01 -27.37 -12.97
C LYS A 23 -13.01 -26.35 -12.42
N LYS A 24 -14.04 -26.82 -11.69
CA LYS A 24 -14.95 -25.94 -10.93
C LYS A 24 -14.10 -25.08 -9.99
N THR A 25 -14.21 -23.76 -10.12
CA THR A 25 -13.58 -22.79 -9.23
C THR A 25 -14.27 -22.84 -7.87
N VAL A 26 -13.69 -23.58 -6.93
CA VAL A 26 -14.17 -23.63 -5.53
C VAL A 26 -13.71 -22.38 -4.79
N LYS A 27 -14.61 -21.76 -4.03
CA LYS A 27 -14.28 -20.61 -3.16
C LYS A 27 -13.24 -21.02 -2.11
N THR A 28 -12.29 -20.13 -1.81
CA THR A 28 -11.32 -20.34 -0.74
C THR A 28 -12.03 -20.54 0.61
N PRO A 29 -11.75 -21.63 1.36
CA PRO A 29 -12.38 -21.87 2.65
C PRO A 29 -11.93 -20.84 3.69
N ALA A 30 -12.86 -20.43 4.56
CA ALA A 30 -12.57 -19.50 5.65
C ALA A 30 -11.73 -20.16 6.75
N LYS A 31 -10.82 -19.38 7.36
CA LYS A 31 -10.10 -19.79 8.57
C LYS A 31 -11.03 -19.80 9.79
N LYS A 32 -10.68 -20.53 10.85
CA LYS A 32 -11.47 -20.63 12.10
C LYS A 32 -11.77 -19.27 12.75
N ASN A 33 -10.87 -18.30 12.60
CA ASN A 33 -10.97 -16.94 13.14
C ASN A 33 -11.25 -15.88 12.05
N ALA A 34 -11.87 -16.28 10.93
CA ALA A 34 -12.22 -15.35 9.86
C ALA A 34 -13.21 -14.28 10.35
N ALA A 35 -13.08 -13.08 9.80
CA ALA A 35 -14.03 -11.99 10.00
C ALA A 35 -15.44 -12.43 9.60
N LYS A 36 -16.41 -12.20 10.49
CA LYS A 36 -17.83 -12.55 10.28
C LYS A 36 -18.64 -11.37 9.76
N GLY A 37 -18.10 -10.16 9.82
CA GLY A 37 -18.76 -8.96 9.30
C GLY A 37 -17.85 -7.74 9.23
N LEU A 38 -18.45 -6.62 8.84
CA LEU A 38 -17.73 -5.36 8.61
C LEU A 38 -17.02 -4.83 9.87
N LYS A 39 -17.62 -5.03 11.06
CA LYS A 39 -17.02 -4.63 12.32
C LYS A 39 -15.69 -5.34 12.58
N ASP A 40 -15.61 -6.64 12.28
CA ASP A 40 -14.37 -7.40 12.44
C ASP A 40 -13.28 -6.91 11.48
N LEU A 41 -13.65 -6.60 10.22
CA LEU A 41 -12.73 -6.02 9.24
C LEU A 41 -12.24 -4.63 9.66
N PHE A 42 -13.13 -3.79 10.18
CA PHE A 42 -12.79 -2.47 10.68
C PHE A 42 -11.83 -2.54 11.86
N GLU A 43 -12.12 -3.39 12.84
CA GLU A 43 -11.24 -3.59 13.99
C GLU A 43 -9.89 -4.17 13.60
N ASP A 44 -9.83 -5.19 12.72
CA ASP A 44 -8.56 -5.75 12.27
C ASP A 44 -7.76 -4.69 11.50
N GLY A 45 -8.40 -3.94 10.62
CA GLY A 45 -7.77 -2.85 9.87
C GLY A 45 -7.20 -1.76 10.79
N LEU A 46 -7.93 -1.34 11.84
CA LEU A 46 -7.40 -0.42 12.85
C LEU A 46 -6.14 -0.96 13.54
N LYS A 47 -6.10 -2.26 13.88
CA LYS A 47 -4.92 -2.88 14.49
C LYS A 47 -3.72 -2.92 13.54
N ASN A 48 -3.98 -3.14 12.24
CA ASN A 48 -2.95 -3.21 11.21
C ASN A 48 -2.35 -1.83 10.96
N ILE A 49 -3.17 -0.80 10.75
CA ILE A 49 -2.68 0.57 10.50
C ILE A 49 -2.02 1.14 11.77
N TYR A 50 -2.52 0.84 12.97
CA TYR A 50 -1.85 1.25 14.22
C TYR A 50 -0.46 0.63 14.38
N TRP A 51 -0.26 -0.61 13.91
CA TRP A 51 1.08 -1.17 13.87
C TRP A 51 1.96 -0.47 12.82
N ALA A 52 1.40 -0.17 11.64
CA ALA A 52 2.10 0.49 10.54
C ALA A 52 2.65 1.85 10.96
N GLU A 53 1.80 2.70 11.51
CA GLU A 53 2.15 4.03 12.04
C GLU A 53 3.29 3.95 13.07
N LYS A 54 3.18 3.04 14.04
CA LYS A 54 4.25 2.84 15.04
C LYS A 54 5.54 2.32 14.44
N ALA A 55 5.47 1.55 13.36
CA ALA A 55 6.65 1.11 12.63
C ALA A 55 7.27 2.27 11.84
N LEU A 56 6.45 3.15 11.27
CA LEU A 56 6.85 4.31 10.52
C LEU A 56 7.55 5.36 11.42
N VAL A 57 7.03 5.63 12.62
CA VAL A 57 7.71 6.46 13.66
C VAL A 57 9.16 6.02 13.91
N ARG A 58 9.44 4.70 13.85
CA ARG A 58 10.80 4.16 14.03
C ARG A 58 11.64 4.21 12.76
N ALA A 59 11.02 4.24 11.59
CA ALA A 59 11.68 4.20 10.29
C ALA A 59 12.07 5.60 9.79
N LEU A 60 11.20 6.59 9.96
CA LEU A 60 11.40 7.97 9.46
C LEU A 60 12.71 8.61 9.95
N PRO A 61 13.13 8.48 11.23
CA PRO A 61 14.43 9.01 11.67
C PRO A 61 15.63 8.43 10.90
N LYS A 62 15.54 7.18 10.43
CA LYS A 62 16.59 6.55 9.62
C LYS A 62 16.60 7.10 8.20
N MET A 63 15.43 7.32 7.61
CA MET A 63 15.30 7.95 6.29
C MET A 63 15.82 9.40 6.32
N TYR A 64 15.45 10.17 7.34
CA TYR A 64 15.94 11.55 7.54
C TYR A 64 17.48 11.62 7.55
N LYS A 65 18.13 10.71 8.30
CA LYS A 65 19.60 10.66 8.41
C LYS A 65 20.29 10.31 7.09
N ASN A 66 19.62 9.57 6.21
CA ASN A 66 20.18 9.12 4.93
C ASN A 66 19.83 10.01 3.76
N ALA A 67 18.86 10.91 3.92
CA ALA A 67 18.58 11.94 2.94
C ALA A 67 19.70 13.00 2.90
N THR A 68 19.91 13.64 1.75
CA THR A 68 20.85 14.76 1.59
C THR A 68 20.16 16.06 1.21
N ASP A 69 19.05 15.98 0.47
CA ASP A 69 18.23 17.13 0.11
C ASP A 69 17.54 17.75 1.33
N LYS A 70 17.63 19.08 1.46
CA LYS A 70 17.09 19.82 2.59
C LYS A 70 15.55 19.80 2.63
N LYS A 71 14.89 19.86 1.46
CA LYS A 71 13.43 19.83 1.39
C LYS A 71 12.91 18.44 1.74
N LEU A 72 13.57 17.39 1.27
CA LEU A 72 13.26 16.01 1.63
C LEU A 72 13.41 15.77 3.13
N LYS A 73 14.51 16.21 3.75
CA LYS A 73 14.69 16.12 5.20
C LYS A 73 13.55 16.79 5.96
N MET A 74 13.20 18.01 5.58
CA MET A 74 12.11 18.75 6.22
C MET A 74 10.76 18.06 6.02
N ALA A 75 10.50 17.48 4.85
CA ALA A 75 9.29 16.70 4.60
C ALA A 75 9.21 15.46 5.50
N ILE A 76 10.30 14.69 5.62
CA ILE A 76 10.36 13.51 6.51
C ILE A 76 10.18 13.90 7.97
N GLU A 77 10.79 15.00 8.41
CA GLU A 77 10.67 15.47 9.79
C GLU A 77 9.25 15.97 10.13
N ASN A 78 8.61 16.68 9.19
CA ASN A 78 7.22 17.07 9.30
C ASN A 78 6.31 15.85 9.38
N HIS A 79 6.50 14.89 8.46
CA HIS A 79 5.69 13.69 8.42
C HIS A 79 5.85 12.87 9.70
N LEU A 80 7.06 12.75 10.27
CA LEU A 80 7.26 12.10 11.58
C LEU A 80 6.39 12.71 12.69
N ARG A 81 6.27 14.04 12.74
CA ARG A 81 5.39 14.72 13.70
C ARG A 81 3.91 14.41 13.44
N GLU A 82 3.51 14.35 12.17
CA GLU A 82 2.15 13.96 11.77
C GLU A 82 1.86 12.50 12.15
N THR A 83 2.74 11.56 11.82
CA THR A 83 2.65 10.13 12.18
C THR A 83 2.49 9.93 13.69
N GLU A 84 3.22 10.69 14.52
CA GLU A 84 3.05 10.63 15.98
C GLU A 84 1.65 11.09 16.44
N ILE A 85 1.04 12.05 15.73
CA ILE A 85 -0.34 12.47 15.95
C ILE A 85 -1.32 11.41 15.43
N HIS A 86 -1.03 10.76 14.31
CA HIS A 86 -1.85 9.68 13.74
C HIS A 86 -1.96 8.49 14.70
N VAL A 87 -0.85 8.09 15.33
CA VAL A 87 -0.83 7.09 16.41
C VAL A 87 -1.84 7.46 17.51
N LYS A 88 -1.83 8.72 17.98
CA LYS A 88 -2.77 9.21 19.02
C LYS A 88 -4.22 9.22 18.53
N ARG A 89 -4.47 9.60 17.27
CA ARG A 89 -5.81 9.55 16.67
C ARG A 89 -6.36 8.13 16.62
N LEU A 90 -5.52 7.15 16.28
CA LEU A 90 -5.90 5.75 16.28
C LEU A 90 -6.20 5.24 17.70
N GLU A 91 -5.44 5.68 18.71
CA GLU A 91 -5.75 5.39 20.12
C GLU A 91 -7.11 5.94 20.54
N GLU A 92 -7.47 7.15 20.11
CA GLU A 92 -8.81 7.71 20.31
C GLU A 92 -9.89 6.92 19.54
N CYS A 93 -9.60 6.38 18.36
CA CYS A 93 -10.51 5.47 17.65
C CYS A 93 -10.76 4.18 18.46
N PHE A 94 -9.71 3.54 18.98
CA PHE A 94 -9.84 2.37 19.84
C PHE A 94 -10.66 2.68 21.11
N LYS A 95 -10.38 3.82 21.75
CA LYS A 95 -11.11 4.29 22.91
C LYS A 95 -12.59 4.52 22.63
N SER A 96 -12.94 5.12 21.48
CA SER A 96 -14.35 5.30 21.10
C SER A 96 -15.09 3.98 20.90
N LEU A 97 -14.37 2.94 20.47
CA LEU A 97 -14.89 1.57 20.36
C LEU A 97 -14.92 0.81 21.70
N LYS A 98 -14.52 1.46 22.80
CA LYS A 98 -14.33 0.86 24.14
C LYS A 98 -13.37 -0.34 24.09
N LYS A 99 -12.32 -0.24 23.28
CA LYS A 99 -11.28 -1.26 23.12
C LYS A 99 -9.92 -0.70 23.48
N ARG A 100 -9.03 -1.57 23.96
CA ARG A 100 -7.62 -1.25 24.12
C ARG A 100 -6.95 -1.17 22.75
N ALA A 101 -6.14 -0.15 22.53
CA ALA A 101 -5.30 -0.07 21.35
C ALA A 101 -4.36 -1.28 21.29
N GLN A 102 -4.43 -2.02 20.19
CA GLN A 102 -3.64 -3.22 19.97
C GLN A 102 -3.03 -3.17 18.58
N ALA A 103 -1.71 -3.27 18.50
CA ALA A 103 -1.01 -3.37 17.23
C ALA A 103 -1.02 -4.83 16.76
N LYS A 104 -1.38 -5.06 15.50
CA LYS A 104 -1.21 -6.33 14.80
C LYS A 104 -0.25 -6.11 13.65
N LYS A 105 0.81 -6.93 13.57
CA LYS A 105 1.82 -6.79 12.53
C LYS A 105 1.17 -6.72 11.14
N CYS A 106 1.49 -5.68 10.40
CA CYS A 106 1.07 -5.51 9.02
C CYS A 106 2.23 -5.92 8.10
N ASP A 107 2.12 -7.09 7.48
CA ASP A 107 3.18 -7.60 6.61
C ASP A 107 3.34 -6.76 5.32
N ALA A 108 2.27 -6.13 4.84
CA ALA A 108 2.33 -5.20 3.70
C ALA A 108 3.20 -3.98 4.02
N MET A 109 2.91 -3.27 5.13
CA MET A 109 3.73 -2.15 5.57
C MET A 109 5.16 -2.60 5.90
N GLN A 110 5.34 -3.76 6.55
CA GLN A 110 6.68 -4.27 6.82
C GLN A 110 7.50 -4.43 5.54
N GLY A 111 6.90 -4.97 4.47
CA GLY A 111 7.55 -5.10 3.17
C GLY A 111 7.95 -3.76 2.56
N LEU A 112 7.07 -2.75 2.60
CA LEU A 112 7.38 -1.39 2.11
C LEU A 112 8.52 -0.74 2.91
N LEU A 113 8.53 -0.91 4.23
CA LEU A 113 9.62 -0.42 5.08
C LEU A 113 10.94 -1.13 4.80
N ASP A 114 10.90 -2.42 4.45
CA ASP A 114 12.09 -3.18 4.08
C ASP A 114 12.60 -2.78 2.69
N GLU A 115 11.71 -2.48 1.75
CA GLU A 115 12.07 -1.87 0.46
C GLU A 115 12.81 -0.55 0.65
N GLY A 116 12.28 0.37 1.47
CA GLY A 116 12.93 1.65 1.77
C GLY A 116 14.30 1.48 2.44
N LYS A 117 14.47 0.48 3.32
CA LYS A 117 15.78 0.15 3.90
C LYS A 117 16.75 -0.37 2.85
N ASN A 118 16.31 -1.22 1.93
CA ASN A 118 17.16 -1.81 0.90
C ASN A 118 17.60 -0.75 -0.11
N ILE A 119 16.69 0.13 -0.54
CA ILE A 119 17.03 1.27 -1.42
C ILE A 119 18.16 2.11 -0.83
N MET A 120 18.15 2.40 0.47
CA MET A 120 19.24 3.16 1.11
C MET A 120 20.59 2.41 1.11
N LYS A 121 20.59 1.08 1.07
CA LYS A 121 21.80 0.24 0.97
C LYS A 121 22.29 0.08 -0.47
N GLU A 122 21.37 0.07 -1.42
CA GLU A 122 21.63 -0.18 -2.86
C GLU A 122 22.00 1.10 -3.62
N THR A 123 21.81 2.28 -3.01
CA THR A 123 22.11 3.58 -3.62
C THR A 123 23.24 4.30 -2.90
N GLN A 124 24.07 5.02 -3.66
CA GLN A 124 25.08 5.93 -3.10
C GLN A 124 24.43 7.16 -2.47
N SER A 125 25.01 7.66 -1.37
CA SER A 125 24.54 8.89 -0.72
C SER A 125 24.52 10.06 -1.70
N GLY A 126 23.49 10.89 -1.60
CA GLY A 126 23.28 12.01 -2.52
C GLY A 126 21.97 11.87 -3.31
N PRO A 127 21.86 12.53 -4.48
CA PRO A 127 20.61 12.62 -5.22
C PRO A 127 19.96 11.30 -5.60
N VAL A 128 20.75 10.30 -6.01
CA VAL A 128 20.20 8.98 -6.40
C VAL A 128 19.50 8.32 -5.21
N ARG A 129 20.11 8.39 -4.02
CA ARG A 129 19.49 7.90 -2.79
C ARG A 129 18.27 8.72 -2.40
N ASP A 130 18.31 10.04 -2.54
CA ASP A 130 17.15 10.90 -2.24
C ASP A 130 15.94 10.56 -3.13
N THR A 131 16.15 10.35 -4.43
CA THR A 131 15.10 9.88 -5.35
C THR A 131 14.56 8.51 -4.94
N GLY A 132 15.45 7.60 -4.53
CA GLY A 132 15.04 6.29 -3.99
C GLY A 132 14.22 6.40 -2.70
N ILE A 133 14.62 7.27 -1.77
CA ILE A 133 13.89 7.53 -0.52
C ILE A 133 12.50 8.08 -0.84
N ILE A 134 12.39 9.04 -1.76
CA ILE A 134 11.10 9.61 -2.18
C ILE A 134 10.20 8.52 -2.76
N ALA A 135 10.73 7.70 -3.68
CA ALA A 135 9.96 6.61 -4.29
C ALA A 135 9.45 5.60 -3.24
N ALA A 136 10.29 5.22 -2.27
CA ALA A 136 9.90 4.34 -1.18
C ALA A 136 8.84 4.97 -0.26
N ALA A 137 9.01 6.25 0.08
CA ALA A 137 8.07 6.99 0.92
C ALA A 137 6.70 7.10 0.24
N GLN A 138 6.63 7.45 -1.05
CA GLN A 138 5.35 7.53 -1.75
C GLN A 138 4.61 6.19 -1.80
N LYS A 139 5.31 5.05 -1.87
CA LYS A 139 4.65 3.74 -1.77
C LYS A 139 4.02 3.51 -0.39
N VAL A 140 4.68 3.97 0.67
CA VAL A 140 4.13 3.97 2.04
C VAL A 140 2.88 4.86 2.09
N GLU A 141 2.96 6.10 1.61
CA GLU A 141 1.82 7.04 1.58
C GLU A 141 0.62 6.45 0.83
N HIS A 142 0.85 5.83 -0.33
CA HIS A 142 -0.22 5.22 -1.13
C HIS A 142 -0.90 4.06 -0.40
N TYR A 143 -0.15 3.25 0.34
CA TYR A 143 -0.70 2.21 1.20
C TYR A 143 -1.59 2.83 2.30
N GLU A 144 -1.13 3.90 2.94
CA GLU A 144 -1.86 4.57 4.02
C GLU A 144 -3.12 5.27 3.49
N ILE A 145 -3.04 5.98 2.35
CA ILE A 145 -4.18 6.58 1.67
C ILE A 145 -5.26 5.54 1.36
N ALA A 146 -4.87 4.38 0.82
CA ALA A 146 -5.81 3.29 0.53
C ALA A 146 -6.44 2.72 1.80
N THR A 147 -5.63 2.54 2.85
CA THR A 147 -6.06 1.97 4.13
C THR A 147 -7.01 2.91 4.88
N TYR A 148 -6.62 4.18 5.06
CA TYR A 148 -7.44 5.19 5.72
C TYR A 148 -8.72 5.49 4.96
N GLY A 149 -8.67 5.53 3.62
CA GLY A 149 -9.88 5.66 2.79
C GLY A 149 -10.88 4.52 3.02
N THR A 150 -10.38 3.28 3.08
CA THR A 150 -11.20 2.09 3.36
C THR A 150 -11.77 2.12 4.77
N LEU A 151 -10.96 2.42 5.78
CA LEU A 151 -11.39 2.48 7.18
C LEU A 151 -12.40 3.60 7.42
N ALA A 152 -12.23 4.76 6.79
CA ALA A 152 -13.22 5.84 6.86
C ALA A 152 -14.57 5.39 6.27
N ALA A 153 -14.58 4.68 5.13
CA ALA A 153 -15.79 4.13 4.56
C ALA A 153 -16.48 3.13 5.52
N TYR A 154 -15.70 2.26 6.18
CA TYR A 154 -16.23 1.31 7.16
C TYR A 154 -16.80 2.03 8.39
N ALA A 155 -16.08 3.01 8.94
CA ALA A 155 -16.53 3.81 10.07
C ALA A 155 -17.85 4.54 9.76
N LYS A 156 -18.00 5.06 8.53
CA LYS A 156 -19.25 5.68 8.07
C LYS A 156 -20.43 4.72 8.09
N VAL A 157 -20.27 3.51 7.54
CA VAL A 157 -21.34 2.49 7.51
C VAL A 157 -21.70 2.03 8.92
N LEU A 158 -20.71 1.86 9.78
CA LEU A 158 -20.88 1.45 11.18
C LEU A 158 -21.36 2.59 12.10
N LYS A 159 -21.48 3.83 11.59
CA LYS A 159 -21.82 5.04 12.35
C LYS A 159 -20.83 5.37 13.48
N GLU A 160 -19.57 4.99 13.31
CA GLU A 160 -18.47 5.24 14.25
C GLU A 160 -17.90 6.65 14.04
N ASN A 161 -18.68 7.68 14.37
CA ASN A 161 -18.42 9.08 14.00
C ASN A 161 -17.07 9.63 14.49
N VAL A 162 -16.64 9.25 15.69
CA VAL A 162 -15.34 9.67 16.24
C VAL A 162 -14.20 9.10 15.40
N SER A 163 -14.29 7.81 15.07
CA SER A 163 -13.31 7.16 14.20
C SER A 163 -13.33 7.75 12.80
N LEU A 164 -14.51 7.95 12.20
CA LEU A 164 -14.66 8.57 10.88
C LEU A 164 -13.94 9.93 10.79
N LYS A 165 -14.16 10.81 11.78
CA LYS A 165 -13.51 12.13 11.83
C LYS A 165 -11.98 12.01 11.86
N ASN A 166 -11.46 11.17 12.75
CA ASN A 166 -10.01 10.99 12.91
C ASN A 166 -9.36 10.38 11.67
N LEU A 167 -9.98 9.35 11.08
CA LEU A 167 -9.49 8.67 9.89
C LEU A 167 -9.50 9.58 8.66
N LEU A 168 -10.51 10.44 8.50
CA LEU A 168 -10.54 11.44 7.42
C LEU A 168 -9.50 12.55 7.60
N ALA A 169 -9.24 12.97 8.84
CA ALA A 169 -8.19 13.95 9.13
C ALA A 169 -6.82 13.39 8.74
N THR A 170 -6.50 12.17 9.16
CA THR A 170 -5.24 11.50 8.79
C THR A 170 -5.15 11.28 7.29
N LEU A 171 -6.21 10.77 6.64
CA LEU A 171 -6.26 10.62 5.18
C LEU A 171 -5.93 11.93 4.43
N SER A 172 -6.37 13.08 4.95
CA SER A 172 -6.06 14.37 4.33
C SER A 172 -4.60 14.76 4.48
N GLU A 173 -3.93 14.35 5.56
CA GLU A 173 -2.53 14.64 5.82
C GLU A 173 -1.64 13.75 4.93
N GLU A 174 -1.92 12.45 4.81
CA GLU A 174 -1.15 11.56 3.92
C GLU A 174 -1.23 12.01 2.46
N LYS A 175 -2.43 12.42 2.01
CA LYS A 175 -2.60 13.00 0.67
C LYS A 175 -1.81 14.29 0.46
N LYS A 176 -1.53 15.05 1.52
CA LYS A 176 -0.69 16.25 1.43
C LYS A 176 0.79 15.87 1.44
N CYS A 177 1.18 14.88 2.25
CA CYS A 177 2.54 14.34 2.28
C CYS A 177 2.94 13.79 0.91
N ASP A 178 2.13 12.92 0.30
CA ASP A 178 2.38 12.36 -1.04
C ASP A 178 2.51 13.45 -2.13
N LYS A 179 1.62 14.45 -2.11
CA LYS A 179 1.72 15.61 -3.02
C LYS A 179 3.00 16.41 -2.80
N LEU A 180 3.45 16.56 -1.56
CA LEU A 180 4.71 17.23 -1.25
C LEU A 180 5.90 16.43 -1.77
N LEU A 181 5.91 15.11 -1.55
CA LEU A 181 6.93 14.20 -2.06
C LEU A 181 7.01 14.25 -3.59
N THR A 182 5.87 14.24 -4.29
CA THR A 182 5.82 14.41 -5.75
C THR A 182 6.50 15.70 -6.20
N LYS A 183 6.21 16.84 -5.56
CA LYS A 183 6.84 18.13 -5.90
C LYS A 183 8.35 18.13 -5.65
N ILE A 184 8.79 17.45 -4.59
CA ILE A 184 10.22 17.31 -4.28
C ILE A 184 10.89 16.42 -5.35
N ALA A 185 10.25 15.32 -5.75
CA ALA A 185 10.72 14.44 -6.82
C ALA A 185 10.91 15.22 -8.13
N ASP A 186 9.89 15.97 -8.56
CA ASP A 186 9.95 16.78 -9.78
C ASP A 186 11.12 17.78 -9.73
N THR A 187 11.30 18.47 -8.60
CA THR A 187 12.41 19.42 -8.44
C THR A 187 13.77 18.71 -8.49
N ALA A 188 13.89 17.56 -7.81
CA ALA A 188 15.13 16.78 -7.74
C ALA A 188 15.53 16.22 -9.11
N LEU A 189 14.56 15.71 -9.88
CA LEU A 189 14.76 15.21 -11.24
C LEU A 189 15.09 16.34 -12.23
N ASN A 190 14.49 17.51 -12.07
CA ASN A 190 14.73 18.65 -12.98
C ASN A 190 16.02 19.44 -12.69
N THR A 191 16.55 19.42 -11.46
CA THR A 191 17.82 20.10 -11.13
C THR A 191 19.05 19.23 -11.36
N LYS A 192 18.86 17.93 -11.50
CA LYS A 192 19.92 16.96 -11.79
C LYS A 192 19.46 16.13 -12.98
N SER A 193 19.57 16.71 -14.17
CA SER A 193 19.63 15.93 -15.39
C SER A 193 20.64 14.80 -15.16
N LEU A 194 20.15 13.56 -15.27
CA LEU A 194 20.97 12.35 -15.25
C LEU A 194 22.12 12.46 -16.25
#